data_AF-A0A952G5M2-F1
#
_entry.id   AF-A0A952G5M2-F1
#
_cell.length_a   1.000
_cell.length_b   1.000
_cell.length_c   1.000
_cell.angle_alpha   90.00
_cell.angle_beta   90.00
_cell.angle_gamma   90.00
#
_symmetry.space_group_name_H-M   'P 1'
#
loop_
_entity.id
_entity.type
_entity.pdbx_description
1 polymer ?
#
loop_
_entity_poly.entity_id
_entity_poly.type
_entity_poly.pdbx_seq_one_letter_code
_entity_poly.pdbx_strand_id
1 'polypeptide(L)'
;MSLVITLGSAVAVAQHRSVDASKLAAYGKSLPKVTVPTFGLEQATYLAAWPLSCVDHPQAAPEGAQYLWLYGERPKLPFDYDKTRAFYGCYDWHSAVNSTWMMVALSKDYPDLPLRRLMQEKLTEHLGEKNIAGELEFFKTAKNF
;
A
#
# COMPACT_ATOMS: atom_id res chain seq x y z
N MET A 1 7.94 52.17 -36.40
CA MET A 1 6.82 52.14 -35.45
C MET A 1 6.79 50.77 -34.79
N SER A 2 6.71 50.79 -33.46
CA SER A 2 6.43 49.67 -32.55
C SER A 2 7.53 48.61 -32.35
N LEU A 3 8.30 48.88 -31.30
CA LEU A 3 9.03 47.94 -30.46
C LEU A 3 8.07 46.88 -29.88
N VAL A 4 8.42 45.59 -29.96
CA VAL A 4 7.89 44.56 -29.06
C VAL A 4 9.06 43.73 -28.55
N ILE A 5 9.38 43.94 -27.27
CA ILE A 5 10.20 43.05 -26.46
C ILE A 5 9.23 42.03 -25.87
N THR A 6 9.45 40.74 -26.12
CA THR A 6 8.87 39.68 -25.27
C THR A 6 9.97 38.74 -24.82
N LEU A 7 10.07 38.66 -23.49
CA LEU A 7 11.06 37.95 -22.72
C LEU A 7 11.05 36.45 -23.02
N GLY A 8 12.24 35.85 -22.94
CA GLY A 8 12.41 34.41 -22.97
C GLY A 8 11.73 33.72 -21.80
N SER A 9 11.36 32.46 -22.03
CA SER A 9 11.29 31.44 -21.00
C SER A 9 11.44 30.10 -21.70
N ALA A 10 12.67 29.59 -21.71
CA ALA A 10 12.91 28.17 -21.90
C ALA A 10 12.22 27.45 -20.73
N VAL A 11 11.04 26.87 -20.97
CA VAL A 11 10.50 25.86 -20.07
C VAL A 11 11.41 24.64 -20.24
N ALA A 12 12.41 24.55 -19.39
CA ALA A 12 13.21 23.35 -19.23
C ALA A 12 12.25 22.23 -18.83
N VAL A 13 11.90 21.36 -19.78
CA VAL A 13 11.38 20.04 -19.49
C VAL A 13 12.34 19.44 -18.47
N ALA A 14 11.85 19.20 -17.25
CA ALA A 14 12.62 18.54 -16.22
C ALA A 14 13.01 17.16 -16.76
N GLN A 15 14.23 17.07 -17.30
CA GLN A 15 14.85 15.81 -17.66
C GLN A 15 14.69 14.90 -16.45
N HIS A 16 14.15 13.69 -16.67
CA HIS A 16 14.23 12.61 -15.70
C HIS A 16 15.68 12.58 -15.21
N ARG A 17 15.94 13.09 -14.00
CA ARG A 17 17.28 13.04 -13.42
C ARG A 17 17.55 11.57 -13.21
N SER A 18 18.36 10.99 -14.09
CA SER A 18 18.89 9.64 -13.89
C SER A 18 19.50 9.62 -12.50
N VAL A 19 18.95 8.77 -11.65
CA VAL A 19 19.45 8.66 -10.29
C VAL A 19 20.89 8.16 -10.37
N ASP A 20 21.82 8.97 -9.88
CA ASP A 20 23.24 8.65 -9.92
C ASP A 20 23.52 7.47 -8.98
N ALA A 21 23.75 6.30 -9.57
CA ALA A 21 23.99 5.06 -8.84
C ALA A 21 25.17 5.17 -7.87
N SER A 22 26.16 6.01 -8.16
CA SER A 22 27.30 6.24 -7.28
C SER A 22 26.90 6.99 -6.00
N LYS A 23 26.01 7.99 -6.14
CA LYS A 23 25.45 8.72 -4.99
C LYS A 23 24.54 7.83 -4.15
N LEU A 24 23.74 6.96 -4.79
CA LEU A 24 22.91 6.00 -4.06
C LEU A 24 23.75 4.99 -3.27
N ALA A 25 24.81 4.47 -3.87
CA ALA A 25 25.71 3.55 -3.20
C ALA A 25 26.46 4.22 -2.04
N ALA A 26 26.90 5.47 -2.22
CA ALA A 26 27.50 6.26 -1.14
C ALA A 26 26.52 6.52 0.01
N TYR A 27 25.27 6.88 -0.31
CA TYR A 27 24.21 7.04 0.68
C TYR A 27 23.91 5.72 1.41
N GLY A 28 23.79 4.61 0.70
CA GLY A 28 23.58 3.29 1.30
C GLY A 28 24.68 2.89 2.28
N LYS A 29 25.95 3.25 2.00
CA LYS A 29 27.07 3.06 2.93
C LYS A 29 27.03 3.98 4.16
N SER A 30 26.39 5.15 4.03
CA SER A 30 26.24 6.10 5.14
C SER A 30 25.11 5.73 6.11
N LEU A 31 24.20 4.85 5.69
CA LEU A 31 23.10 4.40 6.54
C LEU A 31 23.64 3.55 7.70
N PRO A 32 23.04 3.69 8.91
CA PRO A 32 23.40 2.83 10.03
C PRO A 32 23.11 1.37 9.68
N LYS A 33 23.96 0.45 10.16
CA LYS A 33 23.64 -0.98 10.10
C LYS A 33 22.42 -1.24 10.98
N VAL A 34 21.31 -1.59 10.36
CA VAL A 34 20.07 -1.97 11.05
C VAL A 34 20.12 -3.45 11.34
N THR A 35 20.06 -3.83 12.61
CA THR A 35 19.76 -5.20 13.02
C THR A 35 18.25 -5.34 13.11
N VAL A 36 17.66 -6.17 12.27
CA VAL A 36 16.22 -6.47 12.35
C VAL A 36 15.99 -7.34 13.59
N PRO A 37 15.12 -6.94 14.53
CA PRO A 37 14.82 -7.77 15.68
C PRO A 37 14.12 -9.05 15.22
N THR A 38 14.51 -10.18 15.82
CA THR A 38 13.80 -11.45 15.65
C THR A 38 12.71 -11.56 16.72
N PHE A 39 11.48 -11.80 16.30
CA PHE A 39 10.38 -12.03 17.24
C PHE A 39 10.30 -13.50 17.64
N GLY A 40 9.97 -13.77 18.90
CA GLY A 40 9.56 -15.10 19.33
C GLY A 40 8.17 -15.46 18.80
N LEU A 41 7.77 -16.73 18.88
CA LEU A 41 6.45 -17.19 18.40
C LEU A 41 5.28 -16.46 19.07
N GLU A 42 5.40 -16.12 20.35
CA GLU A 42 4.38 -15.36 21.07
C GLU A 42 4.19 -13.96 20.45
N GLN A 43 5.30 -13.22 20.26
CA GLN A 43 5.29 -11.89 19.64
C GLN A 43 4.77 -11.94 18.20
N ALA A 44 5.22 -12.92 17.40
CA ALA A 44 4.71 -13.13 16.05
C ALA A 44 3.20 -13.45 16.03
N THR A 45 2.69 -14.14 17.05
CA THR A 45 1.26 -14.43 17.19
C THR A 45 0.47 -13.16 17.49
N TYR A 46 0.96 -12.29 18.38
CA TYR A 46 0.33 -10.99 18.61
C TYR A 46 0.31 -10.12 17.35
N LEU A 47 1.42 -10.10 16.60
CA LEU A 47 1.49 -9.37 15.33
C LEU A 47 0.49 -9.93 14.31
N ALA A 48 0.31 -11.24 14.23
CA ALA A 48 -0.66 -11.88 13.34
C ALA A 48 -2.13 -11.62 13.73
N ALA A 49 -2.41 -11.38 15.01
CA ALA A 49 -3.78 -11.10 15.47
C ALA A 49 -4.32 -9.75 14.95
N TRP A 50 -3.46 -8.75 14.78
CA TRP A 50 -3.85 -7.42 14.33
C TRP A 50 -4.47 -7.40 12.92
N PRO A 51 -3.83 -7.94 11.87
CA PRO A 51 -4.39 -7.93 10.53
C PRO A 51 -5.63 -8.84 10.47
N LEU A 52 -5.59 -10.00 11.12
CA LEU A 52 -6.74 -10.91 11.20
C LEU A 52 -7.96 -10.27 11.88
N SER A 53 -7.74 -9.34 12.82
CA SER A 53 -8.84 -8.64 13.49
C SER A 53 -9.63 -7.71 12.58
N CYS A 54 -9.11 -7.35 11.40
CA CYS A 54 -9.72 -6.34 10.53
C CYS A 54 -9.74 -6.67 9.04
N VAL A 55 -9.04 -7.71 8.56
CA VAL A 55 -8.88 -7.94 7.12
C VAL A 55 -10.21 -8.13 6.38
N ASP A 56 -11.23 -8.69 7.03
CA ASP A 56 -12.55 -8.93 6.43
C ASP A 56 -13.55 -7.77 6.60
N HIS A 57 -13.21 -6.69 7.32
CA HIS A 57 -14.14 -5.59 7.57
C HIS A 57 -13.45 -4.26 7.89
N PRO A 58 -13.93 -3.14 7.32
CA PRO A 58 -13.44 -1.82 7.66
C PRO A 58 -13.73 -1.52 9.11
N GLN A 59 -12.75 -0.96 9.79
CA GLN A 59 -12.96 -0.42 11.12
C GLN A 59 -13.83 0.82 11.04
N ALA A 60 -14.56 1.11 12.11
CA ALA A 60 -15.36 2.34 12.18
C ALA A 60 -14.42 3.55 12.07
N ALA A 61 -14.57 4.31 10.98
CA ALA A 61 -13.80 5.52 10.75
C ALA A 61 -14.58 6.75 11.28
N PRO A 62 -13.90 7.79 11.79
CA PRO A 62 -14.54 9.06 12.14
C PRO A 62 -15.32 9.65 10.96
N GLU A 63 -16.34 10.44 11.25
CA GLU A 63 -17.15 11.08 10.22
C GLU A 63 -16.28 11.94 9.28
N GLY A 64 -16.38 11.69 7.97
CA GLY A 64 -15.60 12.39 6.95
C GLY A 64 -14.22 11.79 6.64
N ALA A 65 -13.79 10.75 7.35
CA ALA A 65 -12.60 9.98 6.99
C ALA A 65 -12.78 9.30 5.62
N GLN A 66 -11.73 9.29 4.82
CA GLN A 66 -11.74 8.68 3.50
C GLN A 66 -10.98 7.36 3.55
N TYR A 67 -11.65 6.28 3.15
CA TYR A 67 -11.04 4.95 3.11
C TYR A 67 -9.99 4.81 2.00
N LEU A 68 -10.29 5.39 0.83
CA LEU A 68 -9.34 5.58 -0.26
C LEU A 68 -8.83 7.02 -0.19
N TRP A 69 -7.56 7.25 -0.49
CA TRP A 69 -7.03 8.59 -0.63
C TRP A 69 -6.91 8.94 -2.11
N LEU A 70 -7.74 9.87 -2.60
CA LEU A 70 -7.66 10.41 -3.95
C LEU A 70 -7.49 11.93 -3.88
N TYR A 71 -6.62 12.48 -4.73
CA TYR A 71 -6.40 13.92 -4.79
C TYR A 71 -7.61 14.63 -5.44
N GLY A 72 -8.16 15.65 -4.76
CA GLY A 72 -9.18 16.54 -5.32
C GLY A 72 -10.64 16.11 -5.15
N GLU A 73 -10.91 14.87 -4.75
CA GLU A 73 -12.28 14.37 -4.53
C GLU A 73 -12.36 13.50 -3.27
N ARG A 74 -13.55 13.39 -2.67
CA ARG A 74 -13.81 12.37 -1.64
C ARG A 74 -14.19 11.08 -2.36
N PRO A 75 -13.34 10.03 -2.40
CA PRO A 75 -13.70 8.79 -3.06
C PRO A 75 -14.89 8.15 -2.35
N LYS A 76 -15.92 7.84 -3.13
CA LYS A 76 -17.01 6.96 -2.68
C LYS A 76 -16.59 5.53 -2.94
N LEU A 77 -16.67 4.69 -1.92
CA LEU A 77 -16.47 3.25 -2.11
C LEU A 77 -17.57 2.71 -3.04
N PRO A 78 -17.22 1.97 -4.11
CA PRO A 78 -18.16 1.19 -4.90
C PRO A 78 -19.04 0.27 -4.02
N PHE A 79 -20.27 0.02 -4.47
CA PHE A 79 -21.29 -0.76 -3.76
C PHE A 79 -20.89 -2.22 -3.41
N ASP A 80 -19.88 -2.78 -4.10
CA ASP A 80 -19.35 -4.13 -3.85
C ASP A 80 -17.81 -4.12 -3.65
N TYR A 81 -17.28 -3.06 -3.04
CA TYR A 81 -15.83 -2.90 -2.84
C TYR A 81 -15.23 -4.08 -2.05
N ASP A 82 -15.95 -4.58 -1.04
CA ASP A 82 -15.59 -5.74 -0.21
C ASP A 82 -15.47 -7.07 -0.98
N LYS A 83 -16.17 -7.20 -2.12
CA LYS A 83 -16.26 -8.45 -2.90
C LYS A 83 -15.40 -8.46 -4.16
N THR A 84 -14.76 -7.33 -4.46
CA THR A 84 -14.07 -7.10 -5.74
C THR A 84 -12.69 -6.46 -5.56
N ARG A 85 -12.17 -6.38 -4.34
CA ARG A 85 -10.89 -5.75 -4.05
C ARG A 85 -10.05 -6.66 -3.18
N ALA A 86 -8.76 -6.66 -3.46
CA ALA A 86 -7.81 -7.48 -2.74
C ALA A 86 -7.44 -6.81 -1.42
N PHE A 87 -7.32 -5.48 -1.44
CA PHE A 87 -7.00 -4.67 -0.29
C PHE A 87 -8.29 -4.03 0.25
N TYR A 88 -8.91 -4.77 1.16
CA TYR A 88 -10.12 -4.43 1.88
C TYR A 88 -9.94 -4.68 3.38
N GLY A 89 -10.87 -4.16 4.19
CA GLY A 89 -10.86 -4.26 5.64
C GLY A 89 -10.11 -3.12 6.32
N CYS A 90 -9.85 -3.25 7.62
CA CYS A 90 -8.98 -2.36 8.40
C CYS A 90 -9.36 -0.87 8.33
N TYR A 91 -8.50 0.02 8.81
CA TYR A 91 -8.86 1.43 8.97
C TYR A 91 -9.04 2.16 7.63
N ASP A 92 -8.12 1.94 6.71
CA ASP A 92 -8.10 2.51 5.37
C ASP A 92 -7.42 1.54 4.39
N TRP A 93 -7.40 1.88 3.10
CA TRP A 93 -6.75 1.06 2.08
C TRP A 93 -5.26 0.81 2.36
N HIS A 94 -4.53 1.80 2.88
CA HIS A 94 -3.11 1.64 3.23
C HIS A 94 -2.90 0.61 4.34
N SER A 95 -3.79 0.63 5.34
CA SER A 95 -3.80 -0.32 6.44
C SER A 95 -4.14 -1.72 5.94
N ALA A 96 -5.09 -1.87 5.02
CA ALA A 96 -5.40 -3.15 4.39
C ALA A 96 -4.20 -3.73 3.60
N VAL A 97 -3.49 -2.89 2.85
CA VAL A 97 -2.24 -3.27 2.17
C VAL A 97 -1.19 -3.73 3.17
N ASN A 98 -0.94 -2.95 4.22
CA ASN A 98 0.03 -3.31 5.27
C ASN A 98 -0.34 -4.62 5.98
N SER A 99 -1.60 -4.79 6.35
CA SER A 99 -2.11 -6.02 6.97
C SER A 99 -1.88 -7.24 6.08
N THR A 100 -2.15 -7.11 4.78
CA THR A 100 -1.94 -8.18 3.80
C THR A 100 -0.47 -8.59 3.74
N TRP A 101 0.44 -7.62 3.57
CA TRP A 101 1.86 -7.91 3.47
C TRP A 101 2.47 -8.40 4.78
N MET A 102 1.97 -7.94 5.92
CA MET A 102 2.38 -8.45 7.22
C MET A 102 2.00 -9.93 7.37
N MET A 103 0.79 -10.34 6.99
CA MET A 103 0.40 -11.76 7.00
C MET A 103 1.27 -12.60 6.05
N VAL A 104 1.63 -12.08 4.87
CA VAL A 104 2.56 -12.75 3.94
C VAL A 104 3.94 -12.94 4.58
N ALA A 105 4.50 -11.89 5.18
CA ALA A 105 5.80 -11.94 5.83
C ALA A 105 5.80 -12.93 7.00
N LEU A 106 4.83 -12.82 7.91
CA LEU A 106 4.70 -13.72 9.06
C LEU A 106 4.52 -15.19 8.63
N SER A 107 3.77 -15.44 7.55
CA SER A 107 3.58 -16.80 7.02
C SER A 107 4.84 -17.43 6.43
N LYS A 108 5.81 -16.60 6.00
CA LYS A 108 7.11 -17.03 5.46
C LYS A 108 8.15 -17.18 6.55
N ASP A 109 8.22 -16.22 7.46
CA ASP A 109 9.28 -16.14 8.47
C ASP A 109 8.98 -17.05 9.69
N TYR A 110 7.70 -17.36 9.94
CA TYR A 110 7.25 -18.17 11.08
C TYR A 110 6.38 -19.37 10.60
N PRO A 111 6.99 -20.43 10.07
CA PRO A 111 6.26 -21.58 9.52
C PRO A 111 5.42 -22.34 10.57
N ASP A 112 5.84 -22.31 11.84
CA ASP A 112 5.16 -22.97 12.96
C ASP A 112 4.15 -22.06 13.68
N LEU A 113 3.86 -20.87 13.13
CA LEU A 113 2.93 -19.94 13.75
C LEU A 113 1.51 -20.53 13.77
N PRO A 114 0.83 -20.61 14.94
CA PRO A 114 -0.49 -21.23 15.05
C PRO A 114 -1.55 -20.61 14.11
N LEU A 115 -1.47 -19.31 13.87
CA LEU A 115 -2.41 -18.56 13.02
C LEU A 115 -2.08 -18.63 11.52
N ARG A 116 -0.98 -19.28 11.13
CA ARG A 116 -0.50 -19.31 9.73
C ARG A 116 -1.55 -19.86 8.76
N ARG A 117 -2.25 -20.93 9.12
CA ARG A 117 -3.28 -21.54 8.26
C ARG A 117 -4.43 -20.56 7.98
N LEU A 118 -4.91 -19.87 9.02
CA LEU A 118 -5.97 -18.87 8.90
C LEU A 118 -5.51 -17.68 8.05
N MET A 119 -4.28 -17.18 8.27
CA MET A 119 -3.72 -16.11 7.42
C MET A 119 -3.64 -16.53 5.95
N GLN A 120 -3.25 -17.78 5.66
CA GLN A 120 -3.21 -18.28 4.28
C GLN A 120 -4.59 -18.39 3.63
N GLU A 121 -5.60 -18.83 4.39
CA GLU A 121 -6.99 -18.82 3.94
C GLU A 121 -7.42 -17.40 3.57
N LYS A 122 -7.19 -16.42 4.47
CA LYS A 122 -7.51 -15.01 4.21
C LYS A 122 -6.75 -14.40 3.06
N LEU A 123 -5.45 -14.68 2.94
CA LEU A 123 -4.65 -14.25 1.80
C LEU A 123 -5.16 -14.83 0.48
N THR A 124 -5.62 -16.09 0.48
CA THR A 124 -6.17 -16.75 -0.71
C THR A 124 -7.50 -16.14 -1.12
N GLU A 125 -8.38 -15.82 -0.16
CA GLU A 125 -9.64 -15.13 -0.39
C GLU A 125 -9.42 -13.72 -0.95
N HIS A 126 -8.55 -12.93 -0.30
CA HIS A 126 -8.29 -11.54 -0.67
C HIS A 126 -7.52 -11.42 -1.99
N LEU A 127 -6.44 -12.18 -2.18
CA LEU A 127 -5.60 -12.10 -3.38
C LEU A 127 -6.11 -12.99 -4.54
N GLY A 128 -7.36 -13.48 -4.46
CA GLY A 128 -7.98 -14.26 -5.51
C GLY A 128 -8.12 -13.49 -6.83
N GLU A 129 -8.17 -14.23 -7.95
CA GLU A 129 -8.18 -13.68 -9.31
C GLU A 129 -9.24 -12.58 -9.51
N LYS A 130 -10.46 -12.81 -9.03
CA LYS A 130 -11.58 -11.86 -9.11
C LYS A 130 -11.24 -10.51 -8.44
N ASN A 131 -10.64 -10.56 -7.25
CA ASN A 131 -10.33 -9.37 -6.47
C ASN A 131 -9.18 -8.57 -7.08
N ILE A 132 -8.14 -9.26 -7.58
CA ILE A 132 -7.05 -8.64 -8.32
C ILE A 132 -7.53 -7.99 -9.62
N ALA A 133 -8.44 -8.65 -10.34
CA ALA A 133 -9.05 -8.08 -11.54
C ALA A 133 -9.82 -6.78 -11.23
N GLY A 134 -10.55 -6.76 -10.11
CA GLY A 134 -11.26 -5.56 -9.67
C GLY A 134 -10.34 -4.44 -9.20
N GLU A 135 -9.23 -4.73 -8.51
CA GLU A 135 -8.18 -3.73 -8.24
C GLU A 135 -7.70 -3.09 -9.54
N LEU A 136 -7.33 -3.91 -10.53
CA LEU A 136 -6.85 -3.40 -11.82
C LEU A 136 -7.91 -2.54 -12.55
N GLU A 137 -9.17 -2.95 -12.50
CA GLU A 137 -10.28 -2.17 -13.07
C GLU A 137 -10.44 -0.81 -12.38
N PHE A 138 -10.34 -0.77 -11.05
CA PHE A 138 -10.35 0.47 -10.28
C PHE A 138 -9.23 1.42 -10.70
N PHE A 139 -8.00 0.93 -10.77
CA PHE A 139 -6.85 1.75 -11.17
C PHE A 139 -6.99 2.29 -12.60
N LYS A 140 -7.59 1.53 -13.52
CA LYS A 140 -7.86 1.99 -14.89
C LYS A 140 -8.92 3.10 -14.95
N THR A 141 -9.90 3.08 -14.05
CA THR A 141 -11.03 4.01 -14.05
C THR A 141 -10.80 5.26 -13.22
N ALA A 142 -9.97 5.19 -12.17
CA ALA A 142 -9.68 6.30 -11.27
C ALA A 142 -8.97 7.49 -11.95
N LYS A 143 -8.34 7.28 -13.12
CA LYS A 143 -7.74 8.28 -14.04
C LYS A 143 -6.67 9.23 -13.47
N ASN A 144 -6.54 9.37 -12.15
CA ASN A 144 -5.57 10.20 -11.45
C ASN A 144 -5.09 9.45 -10.20
N PHE A 145 -3.85 8.94 -10.25
CA PHE A 145 -3.05 8.57 -9.09
C PHE A 145 -1.83 9.48 -9.03
#